data_AF-A0A843EIU5-F1
#
_entry.id   AF-A0A843EIU5-F1
#
_cell.length_a   1.000
_cell.length_b   1.000
_cell.length_c   1.000
_cell.angle_alpha   90.00
_cell.angle_beta   90.00
_cell.angle_gamma   90.00
#
_symmetry.space_group_name_H-M   'P 1'
#
loop_
_entity.id
_entity.type
_entity.pdbx_description
1 polymer ?
#
loop_
_entity_poly.entity_id
_entity_poly.type
_entity_poly.pdbx_seq_one_letter_code
_entity_poly.pdbx_strand_id
1 'polypeptide(L)'
;MEIKLKKQIETLEREITLKSVDLDEDIEDFNVDIHDFKNQDKLITISPRCVRCNLCVEECPINVISSSTWLKRAKIGEGCVQCEICAQTCPVSCIYVWDAESEIKENDSVEYTLREIKVPHRNLKMEDISINREECIGCGSCLKYCPTNAISLRSKEYIEAHGEACPSAGAIDTEDGNMFSYIDKNRCCGCGSCANLCIQGAISLKRDLGPVVIYSHIDVNQDICVACELCEDNCPVDAIKVVDGEIFLNNDKCIRCKECTSRCPVGALNLVLDD
;
A
#
# COMPACT_ATOMS: atom_id res chain seq x y z
N MET A 1 11.39 -7.15 -11.08
CA MET A 1 11.69 -6.53 -12.40
C MET A 1 12.74 -5.43 -12.20
N GLU A 2 13.61 -5.17 -13.17
CA GLU A 2 14.56 -4.03 -13.13
C GLU A 2 14.29 -3.09 -14.32
N ILE A 3 14.22 -1.79 -14.05
CA ILE A 3 14.07 -0.75 -15.07
C ILE A 3 15.23 0.22 -14.92
N LYS A 4 15.91 0.51 -16.03
CA LYS A 4 17.00 1.50 -16.09
C LYS A 4 16.63 2.63 -17.03
N LEU A 5 16.74 3.86 -16.53
CA LEU A 5 16.54 5.09 -17.30
C LEU A 5 17.84 5.88 -17.28
N LYS A 6 18.16 6.55 -18.38
CA LYS A 6 19.39 7.31 -18.54
C LYS A 6 19.08 8.72 -19.03
N LYS A 7 19.66 9.73 -18.37
CA LYS A 7 19.54 11.14 -18.74
C LYS A 7 20.91 11.82 -18.68
N GLN A 8 21.12 12.87 -19.47
CA GLN A 8 22.34 13.67 -19.39
C GLN A 8 22.27 14.65 -18.21
N ILE A 9 23.38 14.83 -17.49
CA ILE A 9 23.45 15.69 -16.30
C ILE A 9 23.10 17.15 -16.62
N GLU A 10 23.59 17.68 -17.74
CA GLU A 10 23.31 19.04 -18.20
C GLU A 10 21.80 19.31 -18.35
N THR A 11 21.03 18.28 -18.75
CA THR A 11 19.58 18.41 -18.87
C THR A 11 18.90 18.50 -17.50
N LEU A 12 19.45 17.79 -16.50
CA LEU A 12 18.94 17.79 -15.15
C LEU A 12 19.28 19.11 -14.43
N GLU A 13 20.52 19.59 -14.54
CA GLU A 13 20.95 20.90 -14.03
C GLU A 13 20.07 22.02 -14.57
N ARG A 14 19.86 22.06 -15.89
CA ARG A 14 18.98 23.04 -16.52
C ARG A 14 17.55 22.98 -15.99
N GLU A 15 17.00 21.79 -15.77
CA GLU A 15 15.66 21.64 -15.18
C GLU A 15 15.59 22.11 -13.73
N ILE A 16 16.64 21.89 -12.94
CA ILE A 16 16.73 22.35 -11.55
C ILE A 16 16.82 23.88 -11.52
N THR A 17 17.71 24.47 -12.32
CA THR A 17 17.85 25.93 -12.43
C THR A 17 16.52 26.58 -12.82
N LEU A 18 15.85 26.08 -13.86
CA LEU A 18 14.55 26.62 -14.29
C LEU A 18 13.43 26.52 -13.24
N LYS A 19 13.55 25.60 -12.28
CA LYS A 19 12.57 25.44 -11.19
C LYS A 19 12.94 26.20 -9.91
N SER A 20 14.19 26.65 -9.81
CA SER A 20 14.74 27.25 -8.59
C SER A 20 14.85 28.78 -8.69
N VAL A 21 14.80 29.32 -9.90
CA VAL A 21 14.95 30.75 -10.20
C VAL A 21 13.56 31.34 -10.46
N ASP A 22 13.23 32.44 -9.77
CA ASP A 22 12.00 33.20 -10.01
C ASP A 22 12.13 34.08 -11.27
N LEU A 23 11.01 34.54 -11.85
CA LEU A 23 11.00 35.29 -13.13
C LEU A 23 11.84 36.58 -13.15
N ASP A 24 12.18 37.11 -11.97
CA ASP A 24 12.91 38.37 -11.79
C ASP A 24 14.40 38.17 -11.45
N GLU A 25 14.90 36.92 -11.43
CA GLU A 25 16.28 36.58 -11.11
C GLU A 25 17.09 36.18 -12.36
N ASP A 26 18.35 36.65 -12.44
CA ASP A 26 19.26 36.32 -13.54
C ASP A 26 19.73 34.86 -13.42
N ILE A 27 19.30 34.01 -14.37
CA ILE A 27 19.60 32.57 -14.45
C ILE A 27 21.11 32.28 -14.43
N GLU A 28 21.93 33.21 -14.89
CA GLU A 28 23.39 33.05 -15.02
C GLU A 28 24.12 32.99 -13.66
N ASP A 29 23.49 33.44 -12.56
CA ASP A 29 24.09 33.45 -11.22
C ASP A 29 23.80 32.16 -10.41
N PHE A 30 22.93 31.27 -10.92
CA PHE A 30 22.52 30.06 -10.22
C PHE A 30 23.26 28.81 -10.72
N ASN A 31 24.29 28.39 -9.98
CA ASN A 31 25.06 27.19 -10.28
C ASN A 31 24.56 25.99 -9.45
N VAL A 32 24.19 24.90 -10.12
CA VAL A 32 23.70 23.67 -9.50
C VAL A 32 24.85 22.67 -9.47
N ASP A 33 25.36 22.35 -8.28
CA ASP A 33 26.33 21.28 -8.10
C ASP A 33 25.63 20.01 -7.61
N ILE A 34 25.53 19.02 -8.50
CA ILE A 34 24.95 17.71 -8.18
C ILE A 34 25.91 16.57 -8.49
N HIS A 35 27.18 16.81 -8.83
CA HIS A 35 28.06 15.75 -9.35
C HIS A 35 28.27 14.56 -8.38
N ASP A 36 28.17 14.81 -7.07
CA ASP A 36 28.27 13.79 -6.02
C ASP A 36 26.91 13.23 -5.56
N PHE A 37 25.82 13.60 -6.24
CA PHE A 37 24.46 13.21 -5.84
C PHE A 37 24.23 11.71 -6.00
N LYS A 38 23.84 11.07 -4.90
CA LYS A 38 23.28 9.72 -4.86
C LYS A 38 22.00 9.74 -4.05
N ASN A 39 20.98 9.09 -4.56
CA ASN A 39 19.72 8.91 -3.85
C ASN A 39 19.37 7.44 -3.78
N GLN A 40 18.82 7.03 -2.64
CA GLN A 40 18.17 5.74 -2.45
C GLN A 40 16.82 6.00 -1.80
N ASP A 41 15.76 5.78 -2.55
CA ASP A 41 14.38 6.02 -2.10
C ASP A 41 13.51 4.80 -2.38
N LYS A 42 12.44 4.62 -1.59
CA LYS A 42 11.47 3.55 -1.80
C LYS A 42 10.19 4.08 -2.41
N LEU A 43 9.76 3.53 -3.54
CA LEU A 43 8.48 3.88 -4.13
C LEU A 43 7.46 2.75 -3.95
N ILE A 44 6.29 3.07 -3.37
CA ILE A 44 5.16 2.14 -3.29
C ILE A 44 4.09 2.53 -4.32
N THR A 45 3.67 1.57 -5.13
CA THR A 45 2.70 1.79 -6.21
C THR A 45 1.57 0.77 -6.19
N ILE A 46 0.38 1.20 -6.60
CA ILE A 46 -0.80 0.33 -6.74
C ILE A 46 -1.06 0.06 -8.23
N SER A 47 -0.95 -1.21 -8.62
CA SER A 47 -1.15 -1.67 -9.98
C SER A 47 -2.59 -1.45 -10.49
N PRO A 48 -2.78 -1.28 -11.82
CA PRO A 48 -4.09 -1.33 -12.45
C PRO A 48 -4.90 -2.61 -12.15
N ARG A 49 -4.25 -3.70 -11.73
CA ARG A 49 -4.88 -4.96 -11.31
C ARG A 49 -5.62 -4.88 -9.97
N CYS A 50 -5.56 -3.76 -9.26
CA CYS A 50 -6.26 -3.60 -7.97
C CYS A 50 -7.77 -3.84 -8.10
N VAL A 51 -8.26 -4.73 -7.23
CA VAL A 51 -9.66 -5.18 -7.18
C VAL A 51 -10.56 -4.26 -6.37
N ARG A 52 -10.05 -3.12 -5.88
CA ARG A 52 -10.83 -2.11 -5.13
C ARG A 52 -11.43 -2.67 -3.84
N CYS A 53 -10.62 -3.41 -3.07
CA CYS A 53 -11.06 -3.97 -1.79
C CYS A 53 -10.92 -3.02 -0.59
N ASN A 54 -10.23 -1.89 -0.75
CA ASN A 54 -9.90 -0.94 0.33
C ASN A 54 -9.13 -1.47 1.54
N LEU A 55 -8.71 -2.73 1.56
CA LEU A 55 -7.93 -3.27 2.67
C LEU A 55 -6.60 -2.51 2.90
N CYS A 56 -5.95 -2.02 1.85
CA CYS A 56 -4.77 -1.15 2.01
C CYS A 56 -5.07 0.20 2.66
N VAL A 57 -6.30 0.71 2.51
CA VAL A 57 -6.76 1.95 3.11
C VAL A 57 -7.03 1.73 4.59
N GLU A 58 -7.76 0.66 4.91
CA GLU A 58 -8.09 0.22 6.27
C GLU A 58 -6.81 0.03 7.12
N GLU A 59 -5.75 -0.50 6.51
CA GLU A 59 -4.53 -0.92 7.22
C GLU A 59 -3.39 0.10 7.12
N CYS A 60 -3.65 1.29 6.58
CA CYS A 60 -2.63 2.34 6.49
C CYS A 60 -2.48 3.04 7.85
N PRO A 61 -1.33 2.92 8.55
CA PRO A 61 -1.17 3.47 9.91
C PRO A 61 -1.25 5.00 9.97
N ILE A 62 -1.00 5.67 8.84
CA ILE A 62 -1.00 7.13 8.73
C ILE A 62 -2.11 7.67 7.83
N ASN A 63 -3.05 6.80 7.42
CA ASN A 63 -4.26 7.18 6.66
C ASN A 63 -4.00 7.98 5.35
N VAL A 64 -2.87 7.71 4.67
CA VAL A 64 -2.48 8.46 3.45
C VAL A 64 -3.09 7.88 2.16
N ILE A 65 -3.67 6.68 2.22
CA ILE A 65 -4.19 5.99 1.03
C ILE A 65 -5.64 6.39 0.81
N SER A 66 -5.92 6.96 -0.36
CA SER A 66 -7.28 7.32 -0.74
C SER A 66 -8.14 6.09 -1.06
N SER A 67 -9.38 6.11 -0.58
CA SER A 67 -10.36 5.04 -0.83
C SER A 67 -10.65 4.84 -2.31
N SER A 68 -10.78 3.59 -2.71
CA SER A 68 -11.27 3.20 -4.03
C SER A 68 -12.77 3.35 -4.14
N THR A 69 -13.22 3.59 -5.37
CA THR A 69 -14.63 3.66 -5.79
C THR A 69 -14.80 2.82 -7.06
N TRP A 70 -16.02 2.77 -7.59
CA TRP A 70 -16.30 2.15 -8.89
C TRP A 70 -15.41 2.69 -10.03
N LEU A 71 -15.14 4.00 -10.01
CA LEU A 71 -14.39 4.69 -11.07
C LEU A 71 -12.88 4.70 -10.80
N LYS A 72 -12.48 4.83 -9.53
CA LYS A 72 -11.08 5.06 -9.15
C LYS A 72 -10.56 3.93 -8.26
N ARG A 73 -9.35 3.45 -8.52
CA ARG A 73 -8.64 2.55 -7.61
C ARG A 73 -8.14 3.35 -6.40
N ALA A 74 -7.73 2.64 -5.35
CA ALA A 74 -6.99 3.25 -4.25
C ALA A 74 -5.71 3.88 -4.80
N LYS A 75 -5.30 5.02 -4.23
CA LYS A 75 -4.10 5.74 -4.62
C LYS A 75 -3.33 6.13 -3.36
N ILE A 76 -2.03 5.86 -3.35
CA ILE A 76 -1.10 6.34 -2.34
C ILE A 76 -1.02 7.87 -2.44
N GLY A 77 -1.33 8.57 -1.34
CA GLY A 77 -1.22 10.02 -1.25
C GLY A 77 0.21 10.49 -0.93
N GLU A 78 0.36 11.80 -0.85
CA GLU A 78 1.60 12.45 -0.41
C GLU A 78 1.85 12.24 1.09
N GLY A 79 3.11 12.12 1.50
CA GLY A 79 3.45 11.83 2.89
C GLY A 79 3.45 10.34 3.25
N CYS A 80 3.43 9.43 2.26
CA CYS A 80 3.61 8.01 2.50
C CYS A 80 5.00 7.73 3.11
N VAL A 81 5.01 7.17 4.32
CA VAL A 81 6.24 6.80 5.06
C VAL A 81 6.81 5.43 4.67
N GLN A 82 6.35 4.85 3.56
CA GLN A 82 6.96 3.65 2.95
C GLN A 82 7.07 2.42 3.89
N CYS A 83 6.16 2.25 4.85
CA CYS A 83 6.17 1.15 5.84
C CYS A 83 5.79 -0.24 5.29
N GLU A 84 5.44 -0.35 4.01
CA GLU A 84 5.15 -1.60 3.30
C GLU A 84 3.92 -2.42 3.76
N ILE A 85 3.25 -2.04 4.86
CA ILE A 85 2.07 -2.76 5.41
C ILE A 85 1.00 -2.99 4.35
N CYS A 86 0.73 -2.00 3.50
CA CYS A 86 -0.24 -2.13 2.40
C CYS A 86 0.16 -3.24 1.40
N ALA A 87 1.45 -3.39 1.09
CA ALA A 87 1.96 -4.43 0.21
C ALA A 87 1.81 -5.81 0.87
N GLN A 88 2.19 -5.95 2.14
CA GLN A 88 2.03 -7.20 2.90
C GLN A 88 0.57 -7.67 2.95
N THR A 89 -0.35 -6.71 2.99
CA THR A 89 -1.78 -6.92 3.21
C THR A 89 -2.55 -7.23 1.92
N CYS A 90 -2.03 -6.86 0.75
CA CYS A 90 -2.80 -6.90 -0.48
C CYS A 90 -3.20 -8.34 -0.86
N PRO A 91 -4.51 -8.70 -0.88
CA PRO A 91 -4.95 -10.09 -1.09
C PRO A 91 -4.77 -10.60 -2.53
N VAL A 92 -4.41 -9.69 -3.45
CA VAL A 92 -4.22 -9.99 -4.87
C VAL A 92 -2.83 -9.58 -5.35
N SER A 93 -1.91 -9.28 -4.41
CA SER A 93 -0.50 -8.94 -4.66
C SER A 93 -0.32 -7.91 -5.79
N CYS A 94 -1.11 -6.83 -5.76
CA CYS A 94 -1.12 -5.79 -6.77
C CYS A 94 -0.44 -4.49 -6.31
N ILE A 95 0.20 -4.49 -5.15
CA ILE A 95 0.93 -3.34 -4.60
C ILE A 95 2.41 -3.69 -4.67
N TYR A 96 3.19 -2.87 -5.36
CA TYR A 96 4.61 -3.09 -5.61
C TYR A 96 5.45 -2.09 -4.83
N VAL A 97 6.55 -2.58 -4.26
CA VAL A 97 7.58 -1.78 -3.62
C VAL A 97 8.80 -1.79 -4.52
N TRP A 98 9.31 -0.59 -4.82
CA TRP A 98 10.45 -0.37 -5.70
C TRP A 98 11.57 0.28 -4.90
N ASP A 99 12.77 -0.26 -5.00
CA ASP A 99 14.00 0.45 -4.67
C ASP A 99 14.35 1.36 -5.83
N ALA A 100 14.56 2.65 -5.57
CA ALA A 100 14.91 3.65 -6.55
C ALA A 100 16.29 4.21 -6.22
N GLU A 101 17.28 3.81 -7.03
CA GLU A 101 18.64 4.30 -6.95
C GLU A 101 18.89 5.30 -8.08
N SER A 102 19.51 6.44 -7.79
CA SER A 102 20.05 7.33 -8.80
C SER A 102 21.53 7.59 -8.56
N GLU A 103 22.33 7.45 -9.61
CA GLU A 103 23.77 7.68 -9.56
C GLU A 103 24.25 8.42 -10.82
N ILE A 104 25.25 9.28 -10.64
CA ILE A 104 25.95 9.95 -11.74
C ILE A 104 27.17 9.10 -12.10
N LYS A 105 27.25 8.76 -13.39
CA LYS A 105 28.37 8.01 -13.96
C LYS A 105 29.46 8.95 -14.46
N GLU A 106 30.68 8.44 -14.58
CA GLU A 106 31.87 9.18 -15.07
C GLU A 106 31.70 9.81 -16.47
N ASN A 107 30.70 9.39 -17.24
CA ASN A 107 30.35 9.94 -18.55
C ASN A 107 29.22 10.96 -18.50
N ASP A 108 29.09 11.69 -17.38
CA ASP A 108 28.11 12.77 -17.15
C ASP A 108 26.65 12.33 -17.38
N SER A 109 26.39 11.05 -17.15
CA SER A 109 25.06 10.49 -17.30
C SER A 109 24.48 10.05 -15.97
N VAL A 110 23.23 10.44 -15.75
CA VAL A 110 22.44 10.08 -14.58
C VAL A 110 21.69 8.79 -14.92
N GLU A 111 22.03 7.72 -14.22
CA GLU A 111 21.33 6.43 -14.30
C GLU A 111 20.35 6.30 -13.14
N TYR A 112 19.09 6.05 -13.46
CA TYR A 112 18.04 5.74 -12.51
C TYR A 112 17.73 4.25 -12.61
N THR A 113 17.91 3.52 -11.52
CA THR A 113 17.61 2.09 -11.44
C THR A 113 16.44 1.88 -10.51
N LEU A 114 15.37 1.27 -11.03
CA LEU A 114 14.22 0.83 -10.25
C LEU A 114 14.25 -0.69 -10.13
N ARG A 115 14.35 -1.21 -8.90
CA ARG A 115 14.31 -2.65 -8.62
C ARG A 115 13.08 -2.99 -7.79
N GLU A 116 12.28 -3.93 -8.27
CA GLU A 116 11.16 -4.44 -7.49
C GLU A 116 11.65 -5.26 -6.30
N ILE A 117 11.26 -4.87 -5.10
CA ILE A 117 11.54 -5.59 -3.85
C ILE A 117 10.36 -6.52 -3.57
N LYS A 118 10.66 -7.77 -3.23
CA LYS A 118 9.65 -8.70 -2.74
C LYS A 118 9.39 -8.45 -1.25
N VAL A 119 8.16 -8.08 -0.95
CA VAL A 119 7.69 -7.91 0.43
C VAL A 119 6.95 -9.17 0.86
N PRO A 120 7.24 -9.73 2.05
CA PRO A 120 6.49 -10.87 2.56
C PRO A 120 5.02 -10.49 2.78
N HIS A 121 4.12 -11.38 2.36
CA HIS A 121 2.71 -11.23 2.65
C HIS A 121 2.39 -11.73 4.05
N ARG A 122 1.58 -10.96 4.80
CA ARG A 122 0.99 -11.47 6.03
C ARG A 122 -0.16 -12.43 5.71
N ASN A 123 -0.49 -13.26 6.69
CA ASN A 123 -1.60 -14.19 6.54
C ASN A 123 -2.94 -13.45 6.53
N LEU A 124 -3.77 -13.75 5.54
CA LEU A 124 -5.14 -13.27 5.45
C LEU A 124 -6.06 -14.48 5.37
N LYS A 125 -6.98 -14.60 6.32
CA LYS A 125 -7.90 -15.73 6.40
C LYS A 125 -9.34 -15.23 6.36
N MET A 126 -10.08 -15.65 5.35
CA MET A 126 -11.53 -15.44 5.33
C MET A 126 -12.17 -16.32 6.41
N GLU A 127 -12.96 -15.72 7.31
CA GLU A 127 -13.73 -16.47 8.31
C GLU A 127 -15.14 -16.76 7.80
N ASP A 128 -15.85 -15.72 7.36
CA ASP A 128 -17.18 -15.86 6.83
C ASP A 128 -17.48 -14.78 5.79
N ILE A 129 -18.35 -15.12 4.85
CA ILE A 129 -18.88 -14.19 3.86
C ILE A 129 -20.32 -14.58 3.55
N SER A 130 -21.21 -13.59 3.51
CA SER A 130 -22.63 -13.81 3.29
C SER A 130 -23.26 -12.65 2.51
N ILE A 131 -24.40 -12.95 1.87
CA ILE A 131 -25.22 -11.98 1.14
C ILE A 131 -26.56 -11.85 1.84
N ASN A 132 -26.92 -10.64 2.27
CA ASN A 132 -28.29 -10.30 2.64
C ASN A 132 -29.14 -10.23 1.36
N ARG A 133 -30.01 -11.21 1.19
CA ARG A 133 -30.80 -11.37 -0.04
C ARG A 133 -32.01 -10.46 -0.11
N GLU A 134 -32.43 -9.90 1.02
CA GLU A 134 -33.53 -8.92 1.07
C GLU A 134 -33.07 -7.53 0.61
N GLU A 135 -31.81 -7.17 0.91
CA GLU A 135 -31.18 -5.91 0.49
C GLU A 135 -30.53 -6.02 -0.90
N CYS A 136 -30.14 -7.22 -1.31
CA CYS A 136 -29.59 -7.43 -2.64
C CYS A 136 -30.63 -7.10 -3.71
N ILE A 137 -30.25 -6.32 -4.71
CA ILE A 137 -31.11 -5.97 -5.86
C ILE A 137 -30.73 -6.73 -7.15
N GLY A 138 -29.83 -7.71 -7.06
CA GLY A 138 -29.44 -8.49 -8.24
C GLY A 138 -28.65 -7.70 -9.31
N CYS A 139 -27.89 -6.66 -8.95
CA CYS A 139 -27.16 -5.86 -9.95
C CYS A 139 -25.97 -6.59 -10.62
N GLY A 140 -25.58 -7.77 -10.13
CA GLY A 140 -24.51 -8.60 -10.71
C GLY A 140 -23.07 -8.06 -10.55
N SER A 141 -22.87 -6.94 -9.87
CA SER A 141 -21.57 -6.27 -9.87
C SER A 141 -20.48 -7.00 -9.07
N CYS A 142 -20.87 -7.69 -8.01
CA CYS A 142 -19.94 -8.51 -7.23
C CYS A 142 -19.34 -9.66 -8.06
N LEU A 143 -20.05 -10.16 -9.09
CA LEU A 143 -19.52 -11.16 -10.02
C LEU A 143 -18.38 -10.57 -10.86
N LYS A 144 -18.59 -9.37 -11.40
CA LYS A 144 -17.64 -8.70 -12.30
C LYS A 144 -16.28 -8.41 -11.65
N TYR A 145 -16.27 -8.07 -10.37
CA TYR A 145 -15.05 -7.66 -9.66
C TYR A 145 -14.44 -8.76 -8.78
N CYS A 146 -15.02 -9.96 -8.76
CA CYS A 146 -14.47 -11.09 -8.01
C CYS A 146 -13.20 -11.62 -8.72
N PRO A 147 -11.99 -11.50 -8.13
CA PRO A 147 -10.77 -11.91 -8.81
C PRO A 147 -10.63 -13.43 -8.99
N THR A 148 -11.32 -14.22 -8.16
CA THR A 148 -11.26 -15.69 -8.19
C THR A 148 -12.50 -16.32 -8.83
N ASN A 149 -13.43 -15.51 -9.36
CA ASN A 149 -14.73 -15.96 -9.85
C ASN A 149 -15.51 -16.82 -8.84
N ALA A 150 -15.32 -16.57 -7.54
CA ALA A 150 -16.04 -17.26 -6.46
C ALA A 150 -17.54 -16.95 -6.47
N ILE A 151 -17.94 -15.81 -7.01
CA ILE A 151 -19.34 -15.38 -7.07
C ILE A 151 -19.93 -15.77 -8.43
N SER A 152 -21.09 -16.43 -8.41
CA SER A 152 -21.78 -16.91 -9.61
C SER A 152 -23.30 -16.81 -9.47
N LEU A 153 -24.02 -16.90 -10.58
CA LEU A 153 -25.48 -16.96 -10.57
C LEU A 153 -25.95 -18.40 -10.42
N ARG A 154 -26.92 -18.63 -9.54
CA ARG A 154 -27.49 -19.95 -9.24
C ARG A 154 -29.00 -19.84 -9.05
N SER A 155 -29.71 -20.93 -9.35
CA SER A 155 -31.15 -20.99 -9.11
C SER A 155 -31.43 -21.04 -7.61
N LYS A 156 -32.68 -20.75 -7.24
CA LYS A 156 -33.16 -20.84 -5.86
C LYS A 156 -32.90 -22.23 -5.27
N GLU A 157 -33.23 -23.28 -6.02
CA GLU A 157 -33.09 -24.68 -5.61
C GLU A 157 -31.64 -25.04 -5.31
N TYR A 158 -30.69 -24.52 -6.10
CA TYR A 158 -29.27 -24.76 -5.86
C TYR A 158 -28.82 -24.13 -4.54
N ILE A 159 -29.22 -22.89 -4.26
CA ILE A 159 -28.82 -22.17 -3.04
C ILE A 159 -29.38 -22.87 -1.80
N GLU A 160 -30.67 -23.24 -1.84
CA GLU A 160 -31.31 -24.00 -0.76
C GLU A 160 -30.67 -25.37 -0.53
N ALA A 161 -30.26 -26.05 -1.61
CA ALA A 161 -29.52 -27.32 -1.52
C ALA A 161 -28.12 -27.17 -0.91
N HIS A 162 -27.54 -25.96 -0.91
CA HIS A 162 -26.26 -25.65 -0.28
C HIS A 162 -26.42 -25.01 1.10
N GLY A 163 -27.61 -25.14 1.72
CA GLY A 163 -27.85 -24.77 3.11
C GLY A 163 -28.08 -23.28 3.35
N GLU A 164 -28.34 -22.50 2.29
CA GLU A 164 -28.66 -21.08 2.39
C GLU A 164 -30.14 -20.83 2.08
N ALA A 165 -30.83 -20.05 2.91
CA ALA A 165 -32.19 -19.62 2.62
C ALA A 165 -32.18 -18.62 1.45
N CYS A 166 -33.06 -18.82 0.46
CA CYS A 166 -33.15 -17.96 -0.71
C CYS A 166 -34.57 -17.37 -0.83
N PRO A 167 -34.77 -16.07 -0.53
CA PRO A 167 -36.06 -15.42 -0.70
C PRO A 167 -36.36 -15.21 -2.20
N SER A 168 -37.56 -14.73 -2.50
CA SER A 168 -37.92 -14.32 -3.87
C SER A 168 -37.32 -12.96 -4.27
N ALA A 169 -36.79 -12.20 -3.30
CA ALA A 169 -36.14 -10.91 -3.50
C ALA A 169 -34.64 -11.06 -3.81
N GLY A 170 -34.06 -10.07 -4.50
CA GLY A 170 -32.66 -10.08 -4.92
C GLY A 170 -32.32 -11.02 -6.07
N ALA A 171 -33.35 -11.45 -6.79
CA ALA A 171 -33.24 -12.15 -8.06
C ALA A 171 -32.71 -11.23 -9.18
N ILE A 172 -32.05 -11.87 -10.14
CA ILE A 172 -31.68 -11.34 -11.44
C ILE A 172 -32.55 -12.05 -12.45
N ASP A 173 -33.35 -11.31 -13.19
CA ASP A 173 -34.19 -11.86 -14.25
C ASP A 173 -33.28 -12.24 -15.43
N THR A 174 -33.22 -13.54 -15.73
CA THR A 174 -32.46 -14.10 -16.85
C THR A 174 -33.37 -14.91 -17.77
N GLU A 175 -32.89 -15.29 -18.94
CA GLU A 175 -33.64 -16.16 -19.88
C GLU A 175 -34.00 -17.52 -19.24
N ASP A 176 -33.17 -17.99 -18.31
CA ASP A 176 -33.36 -19.22 -17.54
C ASP A 176 -34.21 -19.03 -16.26
N GLY A 177 -34.81 -17.85 -16.09
CA GLY A 177 -35.63 -17.48 -14.93
C GLY A 177 -34.88 -16.66 -13.87
N ASN A 178 -35.42 -16.68 -12.64
CA ASN A 178 -34.90 -15.89 -11.52
C ASN A 178 -33.63 -16.52 -10.95
N MET A 179 -32.51 -15.83 -11.11
CA MET A 179 -31.19 -16.29 -10.67
C MET A 179 -30.64 -15.42 -9.54
N PHE A 180 -29.86 -15.99 -8.65
CA PHE A 180 -29.38 -15.31 -7.44
C PHE A 180 -27.86 -15.40 -7.34
N SER A 181 -27.25 -14.37 -6.76
CA SER A 181 -25.81 -14.38 -6.50
C SER A 181 -25.48 -15.39 -5.40
N TYR A 182 -24.55 -16.29 -5.68
CA TYR A 182 -24.05 -17.32 -4.77
C TYR A 182 -22.53 -17.21 -4.65
N ILE A 183 -22.02 -17.30 -3.41
CA ILE A 183 -20.58 -17.19 -3.13
C ILE A 183 -20.04 -18.57 -2.78
N ASP A 184 -19.14 -19.08 -3.60
CA ASP A 184 -18.37 -20.27 -3.30
C ASP A 184 -17.26 -19.94 -2.29
N LYS A 185 -17.49 -20.29 -1.02
CA LYS A 185 -16.56 -20.04 0.09
C LYS A 185 -15.21 -20.74 -0.11
N ASN A 186 -15.14 -21.85 -0.85
CA ASN A 186 -13.88 -22.56 -1.12
C ASN A 186 -13.01 -21.85 -2.15
N ARG A 187 -13.60 -21.03 -3.02
CA ARG A 187 -12.88 -20.22 -4.02
C ARG A 187 -12.70 -18.77 -3.61
N CYS A 188 -13.37 -18.33 -2.54
CA CYS A 188 -13.28 -16.96 -2.06
C CYS A 188 -11.90 -16.70 -1.42
N CYS A 189 -11.14 -15.75 -1.95
CA CYS A 189 -9.87 -15.32 -1.36
C CYS A 189 -10.02 -14.30 -0.22
N GLY A 190 -11.25 -13.96 0.18
CA GLY A 190 -11.49 -12.97 1.25
C GLY A 190 -11.05 -11.55 0.90
N CYS A 191 -10.91 -11.21 -0.39
CA CYS A 191 -10.38 -9.90 -0.78
C CYS A 191 -11.28 -8.74 -0.35
N GLY A 192 -12.61 -8.89 -0.29
CA GLY A 192 -13.55 -7.84 0.12
C GLY A 192 -13.97 -6.85 -0.97
N SER A 193 -13.57 -7.08 -2.23
CA SER A 193 -14.01 -6.24 -3.37
C SER A 193 -15.53 -6.16 -3.48
N CYS A 194 -16.21 -7.31 -3.36
CA CYS A 194 -17.67 -7.40 -3.44
C CYS A 194 -18.38 -6.63 -2.32
N ALA A 195 -17.85 -6.69 -1.08
CA ALA A 195 -18.39 -5.95 0.06
C ALA A 195 -18.21 -4.44 -0.14
N ASN A 196 -17.00 -4.00 -0.49
CA ASN A 196 -16.70 -2.58 -0.69
C ASN A 196 -17.50 -1.94 -1.83
N LEU A 197 -17.74 -2.69 -2.91
CA LEU A 197 -18.46 -2.18 -4.08
C LEU A 197 -19.97 -2.34 -3.95
N CYS A 198 -20.51 -3.07 -2.98
CA CYS A 198 -21.96 -3.27 -2.88
C CYS A 198 -22.66 -1.96 -2.48
N ILE A 199 -23.34 -1.31 -3.43
CA ILE A 199 -24.10 -0.06 -3.17
C ILE A 199 -25.25 -0.24 -2.17
N GLN A 200 -25.75 -1.47 -2.01
CA GLN A 200 -26.82 -1.79 -1.07
C GLN A 200 -26.27 -2.15 0.32
N GLY A 201 -24.95 -2.34 0.48
CA GLY A 201 -24.38 -2.88 1.72
C GLY A 201 -24.75 -4.35 1.98
N ALA A 202 -25.33 -5.04 1.00
CA ALA A 202 -25.89 -6.38 1.16
C ALA A 202 -24.86 -7.51 1.31
N ILE A 203 -23.56 -7.23 1.34
CA ILE A 203 -22.50 -8.26 1.44
C ILE A 203 -21.67 -8.02 2.68
N SER A 204 -21.69 -8.98 3.59
CA SER A 204 -20.87 -8.98 4.82
C SER A 204 -19.68 -9.90 4.65
N LEU A 205 -18.48 -9.41 4.98
CA LEU A 205 -17.24 -10.18 4.99
C LEU A 205 -16.58 -10.06 6.36
N LYS A 206 -16.33 -11.20 6.99
CA LYS A 206 -15.51 -11.34 8.18
C LYS A 206 -14.21 -12.05 7.81
N ARG A 207 -13.08 -11.45 8.18
CA ARG A 207 -11.74 -11.98 7.93
C ARG A 207 -10.83 -11.68 9.11
N ASP A 208 -9.87 -12.56 9.28
CA ASP A 208 -8.77 -12.41 10.21
C ASP A 208 -7.52 -11.95 9.44
N LEU A 209 -6.86 -10.95 9.98
CA LEU A 209 -5.60 -10.40 9.47
C LEU A 209 -4.53 -10.77 10.46
N GLY A 210 -3.63 -11.66 10.04
CA GLY A 210 -2.46 -12.01 10.84
C GLY A 210 -1.58 -10.79 11.13
N PRO A 211 -0.61 -10.92 12.04
CA PRO A 211 0.32 -9.84 12.33
C PRO A 211 1.09 -9.42 11.07
N VAL A 212 1.48 -8.16 11.03
CA VAL A 212 2.46 -7.66 10.05
C VAL A 212 3.73 -8.50 10.19
N VAL A 213 4.26 -8.98 9.06
CA VAL A 213 5.50 -9.75 9.05
C VAL A 213 6.65 -8.80 9.33
N ILE A 214 7.30 -9.01 10.46
CA ILE A 214 8.48 -8.29 10.90
C ILE A 214 9.70 -9.08 10.42
N TYR A 215 10.56 -8.41 9.66
CA TYR A 215 11.81 -8.95 9.13
C TYR A 215 12.95 -7.91 9.20
N SER A 216 12.74 -6.88 10.02
CA SER A 216 13.71 -5.82 10.29
C SER A 216 13.42 -5.16 11.63
N HIS A 217 14.45 -4.58 12.23
CA HIS A 217 14.37 -3.81 13.46
C HIS A 217 15.15 -2.50 13.35
N ILE A 218 14.85 -1.56 14.25
CA ILE A 218 15.64 -0.34 14.41
C ILE A 218 16.68 -0.62 15.50
N ASP A 219 17.95 -0.63 15.10
CA ASP A 219 19.09 -0.66 16.01
C ASP A 219 19.38 0.76 16.52
N VAL A 220 19.66 0.90 17.81
CA VAL A 220 19.83 2.19 18.48
C VAL A 220 21.19 2.24 19.17
N ASN A 221 22.03 3.16 18.72
CA ASN A 221 23.32 3.45 19.32
C ASN A 221 23.19 4.66 20.26
N GLN A 222 23.13 4.40 21.57
CA GLN A 222 23.03 5.45 22.59
C GLN A 222 24.32 6.26 22.73
N ASP A 223 25.49 5.68 22.43
CA ASP A 223 26.79 6.35 22.64
C ASP A 223 27.01 7.55 21.69
N ILE A 224 26.43 7.48 20.49
CA ILE A 224 26.51 8.56 19.49
C ILE A 224 25.27 9.45 19.48
N CYS A 225 24.22 9.07 20.22
CA CYS A 225 23.02 9.86 20.36
C CYS A 225 23.33 11.18 21.07
N VAL A 226 22.87 12.29 20.51
CA VAL A 226 23.01 13.63 21.09
C VAL A 226 21.70 14.17 21.69
N ALA A 227 20.71 13.29 21.87
CA ALA A 227 19.40 13.61 22.47
C ALA A 227 18.69 14.83 21.83
N CYS A 228 18.76 14.98 20.50
CA CYS A 228 18.15 16.09 19.77
C CYS A 228 16.62 15.96 19.52
N GLU A 229 15.99 14.87 20.01
CA GLU A 229 14.55 14.61 19.95
C GLU A 229 13.90 14.48 18.56
N LEU A 230 14.63 14.73 17.45
CA LEU A 230 14.11 14.61 16.08
C LEU A 230 13.47 13.26 15.75
N CYS A 231 14.00 12.16 16.30
CA CYS A 231 13.45 10.82 16.07
C CYS A 231 12.12 10.60 16.80
N GLU A 232 11.90 11.25 17.95
CA GLU A 232 10.63 11.25 18.66
C GLU A 232 9.61 12.11 17.92
N ASP A 233 9.97 13.37 17.60
CA ASP A 233 9.07 14.34 16.96
C ASP A 233 8.54 13.89 15.60
N ASN A 234 9.33 13.09 14.87
CA ASN A 234 8.98 12.64 13.53
C ASN A 234 8.48 11.20 13.49
N CYS A 235 8.32 10.53 14.62
CA CYS A 235 7.77 9.18 14.63
C CYS A 235 6.25 9.24 14.35
N PRO A 236 5.74 8.75 13.21
CA PRO A 236 4.33 8.92 12.84
C PRO A 236 3.36 8.10 13.69
N VAL A 237 3.89 7.24 14.57
CA VAL A 237 3.14 6.28 15.40
C VAL A 237 3.54 6.36 16.87
N ASP A 238 4.26 7.41 17.28
CA ASP A 238 4.70 7.65 18.65
C ASP A 238 5.37 6.42 19.31
N ALA A 239 6.21 5.73 18.53
CA ALA A 239 6.94 4.55 18.98
C ALA A 239 8.25 4.89 19.71
N ILE A 240 8.73 6.13 19.62
CA ILE A 240 10.02 6.55 20.19
C ILE A 240 9.78 7.60 21.28
N LYS A 241 10.51 7.49 22.38
CA LYS A 241 10.61 8.50 23.45
C LYS A 241 12.07 8.76 23.81
N VAL A 242 12.45 10.01 24.02
CA VAL A 242 13.76 10.40 24.56
C VAL A 242 13.55 10.83 26.00
N VAL A 243 14.14 10.11 26.95
CA VAL A 243 14.02 10.39 28.39
C VAL A 243 15.40 10.39 28.99
N ASP A 244 15.73 11.46 29.72
CA ASP A 244 17.04 11.66 30.37
C ASP A 244 18.24 11.47 29.42
N GLY A 245 18.06 11.82 28.14
CA GLY A 245 19.07 11.71 27.09
C GLY A 245 19.15 10.36 26.38
N GLU A 246 18.35 9.37 26.78
CA GLU A 246 18.33 8.03 26.17
C GLU A 246 17.09 7.80 25.31
N ILE A 247 17.26 7.08 24.20
CA ILE A 247 16.17 6.69 23.29
C ILE A 247 15.50 5.40 23.78
N PHE A 248 14.19 5.43 23.96
CA PHE A 248 13.32 4.29 24.25
C PHE A 248 12.42 3.99 23.06
N LEU A 249 12.63 2.85 22.42
CA LEU A 249 11.83 2.39 21.28
C LEU A 249 10.82 1.31 21.70
N ASN A 250 9.53 1.56 21.41
CA ASN A 250 8.46 0.58 21.51
C ASN A 250 8.35 -0.21 20.19
N ASN A 251 8.84 -1.45 20.21
CA ASN A 251 8.86 -2.33 19.04
C ASN A 251 7.47 -2.79 18.56
N ASP A 252 6.48 -2.80 19.44
CA ASP A 252 5.10 -3.19 19.11
C ASP A 252 4.36 -2.08 18.36
N LYS A 253 4.69 -0.82 18.65
CA LYS A 253 4.16 0.34 17.91
C LYS A 253 4.93 0.63 16.63
N CYS A 254 6.22 0.29 16.58
CA CYS A 254 7.09 0.65 15.47
C CYS A 254 6.63 0.01 14.14
N ILE A 255 6.26 0.84 13.17
CA ILE A 255 5.89 0.38 11.82
C ILE A 255 7.09 0.25 10.87
N ARG A 256 8.32 0.44 11.37
CA ARG A 256 9.58 0.30 10.61
C ARG A 256 9.62 1.15 9.33
N CYS A 257 9.02 2.34 9.38
CA CYS A 257 8.96 3.30 8.28
C CYS A 257 10.28 4.03 7.98
N LYS A 258 11.32 3.82 8.81
CA LYS A 258 12.65 4.45 8.71
C LYS A 258 12.72 5.96 8.88
N GLU A 259 11.62 6.65 9.19
CA GLU A 259 11.62 8.11 9.38
C GLU A 259 12.67 8.58 10.39
N CYS A 260 12.79 7.84 11.51
CA CYS A 260 13.80 8.12 12.54
C CYS A 260 15.25 7.91 12.06
N THR A 261 15.50 6.94 11.18
CA THR A 261 16.81 6.71 10.58
C THR A 261 17.17 7.83 9.61
N SER A 262 16.26 8.19 8.71
CA SER A 262 16.49 9.22 7.70
C SER A 262 16.70 10.62 8.29
N ARG A 263 16.14 10.90 9.46
CA ARG A 263 16.26 12.20 10.14
C ARG A 263 17.36 12.28 11.18
N CYS A 264 18.03 11.18 11.50
CA CYS A 264 19.05 11.19 12.55
C CYS A 264 20.37 11.78 12.03
N PRO A 265 20.77 12.99 12.45
CA PRO A 265 21.96 13.66 11.90
C PRO A 265 23.28 12.97 12.29
N VAL A 266 23.26 12.19 13.38
CA VAL A 266 24.41 11.47 13.91
C VAL A 266 24.38 9.97 13.62
N GLY A 267 23.38 9.48 12.87
CA GLY A 267 23.27 8.06 12.53
C GLY A 267 23.02 7.09 13.70
N ALA A 268 22.47 7.58 14.82
CA ALA A 268 22.18 6.78 16.02
C ALA A 268 21.09 5.72 15.85
N LEU A 269 20.20 5.84 14.85
CA LEU A 269 19.13 4.85 14.60
C LEU A 269 19.26 4.28 13.20
N ASN A 270 19.39 2.95 13.07
CA ASN A 270 19.55 2.28 11.78
C ASN A 270 18.53 1.17 11.61
N LEU A 271 17.86 1.09 10.44
CA LEU A 271 17.06 -0.09 10.12
C LEU A 271 17.97 -1.24 9.67
N VAL A 272 17.95 -2.33 10.42
CA VAL A 272 18.69 -3.55 10.16
C VAL A 272 17.72 -4.66 9.75
N LEU A 273 18.07 -5.44 8.73
CA LEU A 273 17.29 -6.61 8.31
C LEU A 273 17.59 -7.78 9.26
N ASP A 274 16.55 -8.53 9.62
CA ASP A 274 16.69 -9.74 10.43
C ASP A 274 17.13 -10.91 9.54
N ASP A 275 18.06 -11.73 10.04
CA ASP A 275 18.55 -12.96 9.37
C ASP A 275 17.53 -14.11 9.37
#